data_AF-A0A840UL11-F1
#
_entry.id   AF-A0A840UL11-F1
#
_cell.length_a   1.000
_cell.length_b   1.000
_cell.length_c   1.000
_cell.angle_alpha   90.00
_cell.angle_beta   90.00
_cell.angle_gamma   90.00
#
_symmetry.space_group_name_H-M   'P 1'
#
loop_
_entity.id
_entity.type
_entity.pdbx_description
1 polymer ?
#
loop_
_entity_poly.entity_id
_entity_poly.type
_entity_poly.pdbx_seq_one_letter_code
_entity_poly.pdbx_strand_id
1 'polypeptide(L)'
;MSGLKILNEFSNDELEVLVKIIIEKGWKSQTLSHDETYKSHHPNHICYVEQIKKELRGFGGNTIVNMFRRGELPYREMLIDVCKKTKTPFNEKASLERIENALLEHVLEESWDKMSDEDKEEILKAGGQKCDVGGFAAGALIAIFRAGGFNSYKLAMIIANSIAKAILGRGLPFVAGAVLGRGLAVFAGPIGLILTGIWAVMDITGPAYSVTVPAIIYIAALRQVHCSEYYKNSSL
;
A
#
# COMPACT_ATOMS: atom_id res chain seq x y z
N MET A 1 -3.31 -13.02 10.54
CA MET A 1 -3.89 -11.82 11.20
C MET A 1 -5.18 -11.40 10.50
N SER A 2 -6.22 -10.95 11.23
CA SER A 2 -7.51 -10.64 10.61
C SER A 2 -7.63 -9.16 10.19
N GLY A 3 -7.60 -8.88 8.88
CA GLY A 3 -7.99 -7.58 8.30
C GLY A 3 -7.24 -6.37 8.85
N LEU A 4 -7.97 -5.28 9.16
CA LEU A 4 -7.40 -4.04 9.67
C LEU A 4 -6.69 -4.15 11.04
N LYS A 5 -6.72 -5.31 11.72
CA LYS A 5 -5.97 -5.49 12.98
C LYS A 5 -4.46 -5.29 12.82
N ILE A 6 -3.93 -5.47 11.61
CA ILE A 6 -2.52 -5.19 11.27
C ILE A 6 -2.12 -3.73 11.58
N LEU A 7 -3.06 -2.78 11.55
CA LEU A 7 -2.76 -1.38 11.89
C LEU A 7 -2.28 -1.20 13.34
N ASN A 8 -2.53 -2.15 14.24
CA ASN A 8 -2.01 -2.10 15.62
C ASN A 8 -0.50 -2.38 15.69
N GLU A 9 0.07 -2.97 14.65
CA GLU A 9 1.50 -3.26 14.57
C GLU A 9 2.27 -2.16 13.82
N PHE A 10 1.54 -1.20 13.25
CA PHE A 10 2.15 -0.09 12.53
C PHE A 10 2.76 0.93 13.49
N SER A 11 3.96 1.36 13.14
CA SER A 11 4.63 2.50 13.74
C SER A 11 3.87 3.80 13.50
N ASN A 12 4.26 4.84 14.24
CA ASN A 12 3.66 6.15 14.11
C ASN A 12 3.78 6.71 12.68
N ASP A 13 4.96 6.59 12.05
CA ASP A 13 5.19 7.03 10.67
C ASP A 13 4.36 6.27 9.63
N GLU A 14 4.13 4.96 9.84
CA GLU A 14 3.28 4.16 8.94
C GLU A 14 1.81 4.59 9.05
N LEU A 15 1.35 4.90 10.26
CA LEU A 15 0.00 5.42 10.50
C LEU A 15 -0.17 6.85 9.97
N GLU A 16 0.87 7.68 9.99
CA GLU A 16 0.86 9.05 9.47
C GLU A 16 0.46 9.09 7.98
N VAL A 17 0.95 8.13 7.18
CA VAL A 17 0.58 8.00 5.77
C VAL A 17 -0.94 7.80 5.62
N LEU A 18 -1.52 6.89 6.41
CA LEU A 18 -2.96 6.62 6.38
C LEU A 18 -3.77 7.83 6.86
N VAL A 19 -3.33 8.49 7.92
CA VAL A 19 -3.98 9.69 8.46
C VAL A 19 -3.99 10.81 7.42
N LYS A 20 -2.86 11.05 6.75
CA LYS A 20 -2.78 12.08 5.71
C LYS A 20 -3.63 11.74 4.49
N ILE A 21 -3.68 10.47 4.06
CA ILE A 21 -4.61 10.01 3.01
C ILE A 21 -6.06 10.35 3.41
N ILE A 22 -6.48 10.00 4.62
CA ILE A 22 -7.85 10.26 5.12
C ILE A 22 -8.16 11.75 5.14
N ILE A 23 -7.26 12.57 5.70
CA ILE A 23 -7.50 14.02 5.88
C ILE A 23 -7.52 14.75 4.54
N GLU A 24 -6.52 14.52 3.68
CA GLU A 24 -6.37 15.28 2.43
C GLU A 24 -7.30 14.79 1.32
N LYS A 25 -7.46 13.47 1.17
CA LYS A 25 -8.27 12.90 0.09
C LYS A 25 -9.73 12.74 0.48
N GLY A 26 -10.01 12.67 1.78
CA GLY A 26 -11.35 12.57 2.35
C GLY A 26 -11.91 13.90 2.85
N TRP A 27 -11.29 15.04 2.49
CA TRP A 27 -11.59 16.37 3.07
C TRP A 27 -13.07 16.77 3.10
N LYS A 28 -13.89 16.24 2.19
CA LYS A 28 -15.34 16.51 2.15
C LYS A 28 -16.18 15.68 3.12
N SER A 29 -15.68 14.55 3.61
CA SER A 29 -16.50 13.55 4.35
C SER A 29 -15.81 12.86 5.52
N GLN A 30 -14.52 13.10 5.76
CA GLN A 30 -13.81 12.56 6.92
C GLN A 30 -14.23 13.27 8.21
N THR A 31 -14.30 12.51 9.31
CA THR A 31 -14.57 13.08 10.65
C THR A 31 -13.36 13.05 11.58
N LEU A 32 -12.25 12.44 11.15
CA LEU A 32 -11.02 12.27 11.94
C LEU A 32 -10.45 13.59 12.45
N SER A 33 -10.42 14.63 11.61
CA SER A 33 -9.87 15.94 12.00
C SER A 33 -10.68 16.64 13.09
N HIS A 34 -11.93 16.21 13.31
CA HIS A 34 -12.82 16.76 14.31
C HIS A 34 -12.81 15.95 15.61
N ASP A 35 -12.30 14.72 15.58
CA ASP A 35 -12.21 13.81 16.72
C ASP A 35 -11.29 14.38 17.83
N GLU A 36 -11.75 14.31 19.07
CA GLU A 36 -11.02 14.84 20.22
C GLU A 36 -9.77 14.02 20.51
N THR A 37 -9.81 12.71 20.31
CA THR A 37 -8.66 11.81 20.51
C THR A 37 -7.56 12.12 19.51
N TYR A 38 -7.93 12.36 18.24
CA TYR A 38 -7.00 12.81 17.21
C TYR A 38 -6.33 14.12 17.63
N LYS A 39 -7.11 15.14 18.01
CA LYS A 39 -6.60 16.46 18.39
C LYS A 39 -5.67 16.41 19.60
N SER A 40 -6.00 15.58 20.60
CA SER A 40 -5.22 15.48 21.84
C SER A 40 -3.93 14.69 21.70
N HIS A 41 -3.88 13.74 20.76
CA HIS A 41 -2.73 12.83 20.65
C HIS A 41 -1.89 13.07 19.40
N HIS A 42 -2.34 13.81 18.39
CA HIS A 42 -1.52 14.12 17.22
C HIS A 42 -0.21 14.84 17.64
N PRO A 43 0.98 14.40 17.17
CA PRO A 43 1.22 13.45 16.08
C PRO A 43 1.40 11.98 16.50
N ASN A 44 1.07 11.56 17.72
CA ASN A 44 1.10 10.16 18.15
C ASN A 44 -0.15 9.39 17.69
N HIS A 45 -0.10 8.86 16.47
CA HIS A 45 -1.15 8.12 15.77
C HIS A 45 -1.49 6.76 16.40
N ILE A 46 -0.59 6.19 17.21
CA ILE A 46 -0.79 4.89 17.88
C ILE A 46 -1.95 4.97 18.88
N CYS A 47 -2.16 6.14 19.50
CA CYS A 47 -3.21 6.37 20.51
C CYS A 47 -4.63 6.35 19.94
N TYR A 48 -4.81 6.42 18.62
CA TYR A 48 -6.14 6.49 17.98
C TYR A 48 -6.25 5.61 16.73
N VAL A 49 -5.56 4.47 16.74
CA VAL A 49 -5.63 3.48 15.66
C VAL A 49 -7.06 3.00 15.40
N GLU A 50 -7.91 2.89 16.43
CA GLU A 50 -9.31 2.51 16.25
C GLU A 50 -10.12 3.57 15.48
N GLN A 51 -9.82 4.85 15.67
CA GLN A 51 -10.40 5.96 14.92
C GLN A 51 -9.97 5.92 13.46
N ILE A 52 -8.69 5.62 13.19
CA ILE A 52 -8.18 5.40 11.82
C ILE A 52 -8.93 4.24 11.14
N LYS A 53 -9.09 3.11 11.83
CA LYS A 53 -9.86 1.95 11.32
C LYS A 53 -11.31 2.32 11.03
N LYS A 54 -11.96 3.07 11.93
CA LYS A 54 -13.34 3.51 11.79
C LYS A 54 -13.53 4.39 10.56
N GLU A 55 -12.63 5.35 10.34
CA GLU A 55 -12.66 6.23 9.17
C GLU A 55 -12.45 5.45 7.88
N LEU A 56 -11.43 4.58 7.82
CA LEU A 56 -11.21 3.71 6.65
C LEU A 56 -12.45 2.86 6.32
N ARG A 57 -13.10 2.27 7.34
CA ARG A 57 -14.36 1.55 7.17
C ARG A 57 -15.50 2.46 6.70
N GLY A 58 -15.59 3.69 7.21
CA GLY A 58 -16.58 4.68 6.78
C GLY A 58 -16.44 5.05 5.31
N PHE A 59 -15.20 5.26 4.85
CA PHE A 59 -14.87 5.44 3.44
C PHE A 59 -15.09 4.18 2.59
N GLY A 60 -15.02 2.98 3.18
CA GLY A 60 -15.48 1.76 2.52
C GLY A 60 -17.01 1.69 2.42
N GLY A 61 -17.73 1.93 3.52
CA GLY A 61 -19.18 1.73 3.63
C GLY A 61 -20.04 2.75 2.88
N ASN A 62 -19.64 4.03 2.84
CA ASN A 62 -20.42 5.08 2.16
C ASN A 62 -20.23 5.12 0.63
N THR A 63 -19.28 4.35 0.12
CA THR A 63 -18.77 4.43 -1.27
C THR A 63 -19.20 3.24 -2.11
N ILE A 64 -19.69 2.21 -1.42
CA ILE A 64 -19.92 0.86 -1.91
C ILE A 64 -21.38 0.55 -1.59
N VAL A 65 -22.28 1.31 -2.22
CA VAL A 65 -23.68 1.45 -1.79
C VAL A 65 -24.55 0.19 -2.00
N ASN A 66 -24.05 -0.95 -2.50
CA ASN A 66 -24.94 -2.08 -2.87
C ASN A 66 -24.57 -3.50 -2.38
N MET A 67 -23.87 -3.67 -1.25
CA MET A 67 -23.86 -4.97 -0.54
C MET A 67 -24.29 -4.81 0.92
N PHE A 68 -25.61 -4.66 1.08
CA PHE A 68 -26.30 -4.39 2.32
C PHE A 68 -26.32 -5.59 3.29
N ARG A 69 -26.43 -5.27 4.59
CA ARG A 69 -26.93 -6.09 5.72
C ARG A 69 -25.89 -6.93 6.48
N ARG A 70 -25.61 -6.47 7.72
CA ARG A 70 -25.09 -7.19 8.92
C ARG A 70 -23.60 -6.94 9.26
N GLY A 71 -23.32 -5.83 9.95
CA GLY A 71 -22.14 -5.71 10.83
C GLY A 71 -20.98 -4.86 10.31
N GLU A 72 -19.82 -5.00 10.97
CA GLU A 72 -18.57 -4.33 10.60
C GLU A 72 -18.12 -4.76 9.19
N LEU A 73 -17.82 -3.79 8.32
CA LEU A 73 -17.26 -4.07 6.99
C LEU A 73 -15.88 -4.77 7.13
N PRO A 74 -15.74 -6.04 6.72
CA PRO A 74 -14.47 -6.73 6.79
C PRO A 74 -13.49 -6.15 5.77
N TYR A 75 -12.23 -6.03 6.16
CA TYR A 75 -11.13 -5.58 5.27
C TYR A 75 -11.11 -6.32 3.92
N ARG A 76 -11.51 -7.60 3.91
CA ARG A 76 -11.62 -8.40 2.67
C ARG A 76 -12.57 -7.77 1.65
N GLU A 77 -13.69 -7.20 2.08
CA GLU A 77 -14.64 -6.55 1.18
C GLU A 77 -14.02 -5.28 0.59
N MET A 78 -13.43 -4.42 1.43
CA MET A 78 -12.68 -3.25 0.95
C MET A 78 -11.61 -3.61 -0.08
N LEU A 79 -10.89 -4.71 0.17
CA LEU A 79 -9.88 -5.23 -0.74
C LEU A 79 -10.48 -5.70 -2.07
N ILE A 80 -11.54 -6.51 -2.03
CA ILE A 80 -12.25 -6.98 -3.22
C ILE A 80 -12.76 -5.80 -4.05
N ASP A 81 -13.31 -4.79 -3.41
CA ASP A 81 -13.86 -3.61 -4.09
C ASP A 81 -12.77 -2.75 -4.71
N VAL A 82 -11.63 -2.59 -4.03
CA VAL A 82 -10.45 -1.96 -4.62
C VAL A 82 -9.96 -2.77 -5.81
N CYS A 83 -9.86 -4.10 -5.74
CA CYS A 83 -9.49 -4.95 -6.87
C CYS A 83 -10.47 -4.82 -8.05
N LYS A 84 -11.78 -4.74 -7.79
CA LYS A 84 -12.80 -4.50 -8.83
C LYS A 84 -12.64 -3.13 -9.47
N LYS A 85 -12.37 -2.10 -8.67
CA LYS A 85 -12.18 -0.72 -9.14
C LYS A 85 -10.91 -0.58 -9.97
N THR A 86 -9.83 -1.24 -9.57
CA THR A 86 -8.55 -1.31 -10.30
C THR A 86 -8.60 -2.27 -11.48
N LYS A 87 -9.67 -3.04 -11.65
CA LYS A 87 -9.76 -4.11 -12.66
C LYS A 87 -8.62 -5.14 -12.51
N THR A 88 -8.12 -5.31 -11.30
CA THR A 88 -7.13 -6.34 -10.97
C THR A 88 -7.73 -7.71 -11.28
N PRO A 89 -6.99 -8.61 -11.93
CA PRO A 89 -7.40 -10.01 -12.05
C PRO A 89 -7.17 -10.76 -10.73
N PHE A 90 -8.22 -11.28 -10.10
CA PHE A 90 -8.12 -12.03 -8.85
C PHE A 90 -9.22 -13.09 -8.73
N ASN A 91 -9.03 -14.05 -7.81
CA ASN A 91 -10.06 -15.01 -7.42
C ASN A 91 -10.69 -14.58 -6.10
N GLU A 92 -11.98 -14.21 -6.11
CA GLU A 92 -12.70 -13.77 -4.90
C GLU A 92 -12.67 -14.81 -3.76
N LYS A 93 -12.55 -16.11 -4.09
CA LYS A 93 -12.49 -17.21 -3.11
C LYS A 93 -11.08 -17.49 -2.58
N ALA A 94 -10.05 -16.82 -3.11
CA ALA A 94 -8.68 -16.99 -2.64
C ALA A 94 -8.49 -16.49 -1.20
N SER A 95 -7.36 -16.86 -0.60
CA SER A 95 -6.96 -16.32 0.70
C SER A 95 -6.77 -14.81 0.62
N LEU A 96 -6.91 -14.12 1.76
CA LEU A 96 -6.74 -12.67 1.85
C LEU A 96 -5.38 -12.23 1.28
N GLU A 97 -4.32 -12.92 1.68
CA GLU A 97 -2.95 -12.70 1.20
C GLU A 97 -2.82 -12.86 -0.32
N ARG A 98 -3.50 -13.84 -0.93
CA ARG A 98 -3.47 -14.03 -2.39
C ARG A 98 -4.16 -12.88 -3.12
N ILE A 99 -5.23 -12.32 -2.57
CA ILE A 99 -5.91 -11.16 -3.15
C ILE A 99 -5.04 -9.90 -3.00
N GLU A 100 -4.37 -9.74 -1.85
CA GLU A 100 -3.41 -8.65 -1.61
C GLU A 100 -2.23 -8.72 -2.60
N ASN A 101 -1.65 -9.91 -2.78
CA ASN A 101 -0.58 -10.12 -3.74
C ASN A 101 -1.04 -9.81 -5.16
N ALA A 102 -2.22 -10.29 -5.58
CA ALA A 102 -2.76 -9.97 -6.91
C ALA A 102 -2.93 -8.46 -7.13
N LEU A 103 -3.38 -7.72 -6.10
CA LEU A 103 -3.50 -6.27 -6.16
C LEU A 103 -2.14 -5.58 -6.32
N LEU A 104 -1.16 -5.95 -5.49
CA LEU A 104 0.18 -5.37 -5.54
C LEU A 104 0.90 -5.68 -6.85
N GLU A 105 0.72 -6.88 -7.36
CA GLU A 105 1.25 -7.31 -8.66
C GLU A 105 0.66 -6.48 -9.79
N HIS A 106 -0.66 -6.32 -9.81
CA HIS A 106 -1.32 -5.51 -10.83
C HIS A 106 -0.91 -4.03 -10.75
N VAL A 107 -0.74 -3.49 -9.54
CA VAL A 107 -0.22 -2.13 -9.35
C VAL A 107 1.19 -2.00 -9.91
N LEU A 108 2.04 -3.00 -9.70
CA LEU A 108 3.41 -3.03 -10.23
C LEU A 108 3.41 -3.12 -11.76
N GLU A 109 2.55 -3.97 -12.34
CA GLU A 109 2.34 -4.10 -13.79
C GLU A 109 1.96 -2.76 -14.43
N GLU A 110 0.88 -2.13 -13.95
CA GLU A 110 0.37 -0.86 -14.48
C GLU A 110 1.36 0.30 -14.33
N SER A 111 2.22 0.21 -13.31
CA SER A 111 3.24 1.23 -13.06
C SER A 111 4.52 1.00 -13.87
N TRP A 112 4.83 -0.25 -14.25
CA TRP A 112 6.07 -0.61 -14.93
C TRP A 112 6.28 0.18 -16.23
N ASP A 113 5.26 0.28 -17.06
CA ASP A 113 5.35 0.98 -18.35
C ASP A 113 5.48 2.50 -18.21
N LYS A 114 5.21 3.03 -17.01
CA LYS A 114 5.26 4.47 -16.70
C LYS A 114 6.49 4.88 -15.90
N MET A 115 7.24 3.90 -15.40
CA MET A 115 8.49 4.13 -14.70
C MET A 115 9.59 4.53 -15.68
N SER A 116 10.50 5.40 -15.23
CA SER A 116 11.71 5.67 -15.98
C SER A 116 12.62 4.43 -16.00
N ASP A 117 13.55 4.38 -16.94
CA ASP A 117 14.45 3.24 -17.05
C ASP A 117 15.34 3.12 -15.80
N GLU A 118 15.70 4.23 -15.15
CA GLU A 118 16.43 4.23 -13.88
C GLU A 118 15.64 3.56 -12.75
N ASP A 119 14.34 3.88 -12.63
CA ASP A 119 13.45 3.32 -11.61
C ASP A 119 13.26 1.80 -11.83
N LYS A 120 13.10 1.37 -13.09
CA LYS A 120 13.02 -0.05 -13.48
C LYS A 120 14.29 -0.80 -13.10
N GLU A 121 15.45 -0.20 -13.38
CA GLU A 121 16.76 -0.77 -13.08
C GLU A 121 16.96 -0.99 -11.58
N GLU A 122 16.48 -0.06 -10.76
CA GLU A 122 16.56 -0.15 -9.31
C GLU A 122 15.65 -1.23 -8.74
N ILE A 123 14.43 -1.37 -9.28
CA ILE A 123 13.51 -2.46 -8.93
C ILE A 123 14.12 -3.82 -9.28
N LEU A 124 14.78 -3.94 -10.44
CA LEU A 124 15.49 -5.15 -10.85
C LEU A 124 16.66 -5.48 -9.92
N LYS A 125 17.46 -4.46 -9.54
CA LYS A 125 18.54 -4.60 -8.55
C LYS A 125 18.01 -5.03 -7.19
N ALA A 126 16.91 -4.44 -6.73
CA ALA A 126 16.25 -4.80 -5.46
C ALA A 126 15.74 -6.25 -5.49
N GLY A 127 15.19 -6.69 -6.62
CA GLY A 127 14.80 -8.07 -6.90
C GLY A 127 15.97 -9.07 -7.02
N GLY A 128 17.22 -8.64 -6.85
CA GLY A 128 18.40 -9.49 -6.88
C GLY A 128 18.91 -9.85 -8.28
N GLN A 129 18.45 -9.15 -9.31
CA GLN A 129 18.88 -9.35 -10.70
C GLN A 129 19.96 -8.33 -11.07
N LYS A 130 21.02 -8.78 -11.77
CA LYS A 130 22.02 -7.93 -12.42
C LYS A 130 21.73 -7.91 -13.92
N CYS A 131 20.68 -7.22 -14.35
CA CYS A 131 20.32 -7.19 -15.78
C CYS A 131 20.01 -5.78 -16.27
N ASP A 132 20.31 -5.57 -17.55
CA ASP A 132 20.10 -4.35 -18.32
C ASP A 132 18.61 -4.19 -18.66
N VAL A 133 18.07 -2.96 -18.58
CA VAL A 133 16.63 -2.65 -18.74
C VAL A 133 16.10 -3.11 -20.10
N GLY A 134 16.97 -3.11 -21.12
CA GLY A 134 16.63 -3.34 -22.52
C GLY A 134 16.12 -4.75 -22.89
N GLY A 135 16.14 -5.72 -21.98
CA GLY A 135 15.65 -7.09 -22.24
C GLY A 135 14.73 -7.69 -21.18
N PHE A 136 14.52 -7.02 -20.05
CA PHE A 136 13.78 -7.56 -18.91
C PHE A 136 12.38 -6.96 -18.84
N ALA A 137 11.41 -7.67 -19.42
CA ALA A 137 10.00 -7.25 -19.45
C ALA A 137 9.36 -7.30 -18.04
N ALA A 138 8.28 -6.54 -17.85
CA ALA A 138 7.38 -6.61 -16.69
C ALA A 138 7.09 -8.08 -16.29
N GLY A 139 6.93 -8.96 -17.28
CA GLY A 139 6.72 -10.41 -17.14
C GLY A 139 7.70 -11.12 -16.20
N ALA A 140 8.97 -10.75 -16.22
CA ALA A 140 9.98 -11.40 -15.39
C ALA A 140 9.95 -10.91 -13.94
N LEU A 141 9.62 -9.64 -13.70
CA LEU A 141 9.37 -9.12 -12.35
C LEU A 141 8.08 -9.67 -11.75
N ILE A 142 7.03 -9.78 -12.55
CA ILE A 142 5.78 -10.44 -12.17
C ILE A 142 6.07 -11.90 -11.80
N ALA A 143 6.88 -12.60 -12.59
CA ALA A 143 7.29 -13.97 -12.28
C ALA A 143 8.07 -14.05 -10.96
N ILE A 144 8.97 -13.09 -10.67
CA ILE A 144 9.69 -13.01 -9.38
C ILE A 144 8.72 -12.72 -8.23
N PHE A 145 7.78 -11.79 -8.42
CA PHE A 145 6.78 -11.45 -7.41
C PHE A 145 5.89 -12.65 -7.10
N ARG A 146 5.38 -13.33 -8.14
CA ARG A 146 4.52 -14.54 -8.08
C ARG A 146 5.25 -15.77 -7.54
N ALA A 147 6.54 -15.93 -7.83
CA ALA A 147 7.33 -17.06 -7.36
C ALA A 147 7.37 -17.15 -5.82
N GLY A 148 7.12 -16.03 -5.12
CA GLY A 148 6.97 -15.96 -3.67
C GLY A 148 8.31 -16.21 -2.95
N GLY A 149 8.82 -15.18 -2.26
CA GLY A 149 10.06 -15.32 -1.48
C GLY A 149 10.64 -13.98 -1.00
N PHE A 150 11.95 -13.96 -0.66
CA PHE A 150 12.71 -12.80 -0.17
C PHE A 150 12.69 -11.56 -1.10
N ASN A 151 12.15 -11.68 -2.32
CA ASN A 151 12.03 -10.55 -3.24
C ASN A 151 10.64 -9.91 -3.24
N SER A 152 9.58 -10.66 -2.90
CA SER A 152 8.20 -10.14 -2.89
C SER A 152 8.02 -9.04 -1.83
N TYR A 153 8.65 -9.20 -0.65
CA TYR A 153 8.59 -8.16 0.40
C TYR A 153 9.40 -6.91 0.04
N LYS A 154 10.49 -7.03 -0.73
CA LYS A 154 11.27 -5.87 -1.17
C LYS A 154 10.48 -5.01 -2.16
N LEU A 155 9.76 -5.68 -3.07
CA LEU A 155 8.84 -5.02 -3.99
C LEU A 155 7.68 -4.35 -3.22
N ALA A 156 7.13 -5.02 -2.21
CA ALA A 156 6.14 -4.42 -1.31
C ALA A 156 6.68 -3.20 -0.56
N MET A 157 7.93 -3.23 -0.08
CA MET A 157 8.57 -2.07 0.53
C MET A 157 8.70 -0.91 -0.45
N ILE A 158 9.07 -1.17 -1.71
CA ILE A 158 9.13 -0.13 -2.75
C ILE A 158 7.76 0.54 -2.92
N ILE A 159 6.70 -0.26 -3.02
CA ILE A 159 5.31 0.24 -3.14
C ILE A 159 4.90 1.05 -1.89
N ALA A 160 5.20 0.55 -0.69
CA ALA A 160 4.86 1.25 0.55
C ALA A 160 5.60 2.59 0.67
N ASN A 161 6.90 2.61 0.37
CA ASN A 161 7.71 3.83 0.39
C ASN A 161 7.32 4.82 -0.70
N SER A 162 6.94 4.36 -1.89
CA SER A 162 6.47 5.26 -2.96
C SER A 162 5.18 5.95 -2.53
N ILE A 163 4.26 5.22 -1.90
CA ILE A 163 3.02 5.79 -1.36
C ILE A 163 3.34 6.79 -0.25
N ALA A 164 4.19 6.41 0.71
CA ALA A 164 4.59 7.29 1.80
C ALA A 164 5.24 8.59 1.27
N LYS A 165 6.14 8.50 0.30
CA LYS A 165 6.79 9.68 -0.30
C LYS A 165 5.81 10.55 -1.06
N ALA A 166 4.89 9.97 -1.81
CA ALA A 166 3.93 10.75 -2.59
C ALA A 166 2.87 11.42 -1.70
N ILE A 167 2.57 10.85 -0.53
CA ILE A 167 1.65 11.43 0.45
C ILE A 167 2.37 12.40 1.39
N LEU A 168 3.46 11.99 2.04
CA LEU A 168 4.17 12.76 3.06
C LEU A 168 5.23 13.72 2.50
N GLY A 169 5.70 13.51 1.26
CA GLY A 169 6.88 14.18 0.71
C GLY A 169 8.22 13.54 1.14
N ARG A 170 8.18 12.51 1.98
CA ARG A 170 9.32 11.77 2.54
C ARG A 170 9.04 10.27 2.63
N GLY A 171 10.09 9.43 2.56
CA GLY A 171 9.95 7.98 2.77
C GLY A 171 9.77 7.59 4.24
N LEU A 172 9.42 6.33 4.51
CA LEU A 172 9.29 5.81 5.88
C LEU A 172 10.69 5.59 6.51
N PRO A 173 10.92 6.07 7.76
CA PRO A 173 12.24 6.01 8.40
C PRO A 173 12.71 4.58 8.73
N PHE A 174 11.79 3.64 8.98
CA PHE A 174 12.13 2.26 9.33
C PHE A 174 12.74 1.45 8.16
N VAL A 175 12.54 1.88 6.91
CA VAL A 175 13.13 1.21 5.73
C VAL A 175 14.67 1.37 5.67
N ALA A 176 15.25 2.26 6.47
CA ALA A 176 16.70 2.48 6.53
C ALA A 176 17.48 1.39 7.31
N GLY A 177 16.81 0.49 8.05
CA GLY A 177 17.44 -0.25 9.15
C GLY A 177 18.14 -1.58 8.87
N ALA A 178 17.70 -2.40 7.89
CA ALA A 178 18.18 -3.80 7.84
C ALA A 178 18.35 -4.45 6.46
N VAL A 179 17.97 -3.81 5.35
CA VAL A 179 18.04 -4.44 4.01
C VAL A 179 18.92 -3.66 3.02
N LEU A 180 19.38 -2.46 3.38
CA LEU A 180 19.80 -1.47 2.39
C LEU A 180 21.20 -0.93 2.69
N GLY A 181 22.21 -1.72 2.31
CA GLY A 181 23.59 -1.24 2.28
C GLY A 181 23.71 -0.10 1.27
N ARG A 182 23.87 1.14 1.76
CA ARG A 182 24.43 2.36 1.10
C ARG A 182 24.05 2.68 -0.37
N GLY A 183 23.05 2.02 -0.96
CA GLY A 183 22.73 2.12 -2.39
C GLY A 183 21.47 2.92 -2.72
N LEU A 184 20.71 3.38 -1.72
CA LEU A 184 19.45 4.10 -1.91
C LEU A 184 19.53 5.59 -1.57
N ALA A 185 20.73 6.16 -1.65
CA ALA A 185 20.95 7.57 -1.37
C ALA A 185 20.34 8.51 -2.44
N VAL A 186 19.67 7.97 -3.46
CA VAL A 186 19.02 8.75 -4.52
C VAL A 186 17.62 8.20 -4.83
N PHE A 187 16.75 8.11 -3.84
CA PHE A 187 15.31 8.19 -4.13
C PHE A 187 14.87 9.66 -4.23
N ALA A 188 15.58 10.44 -5.04
CA ALA A 188 15.29 11.84 -5.38
C ALA A 188 14.66 11.97 -6.78
N GLY A 189 14.16 10.87 -7.36
CA GLY A 189 13.62 10.77 -8.72
C GLY A 189 12.24 10.09 -8.82
N PRO A 190 11.74 9.84 -10.05
CA PRO A 190 10.31 9.72 -10.44
C PRO A 190 9.51 8.49 -9.99
N ILE A 191 9.87 7.80 -8.91
CA ILE A 191 9.03 6.71 -8.34
C ILE A 191 7.73 7.24 -7.71
N GLY A 192 7.59 8.57 -7.60
CA GLY A 192 6.31 9.25 -7.35
C GLY A 192 5.23 8.92 -8.39
N LEU A 193 5.59 8.25 -9.49
CA LEU A 193 4.67 7.82 -10.54
C LEU A 193 3.96 6.46 -10.30
N ILE A 194 4.33 5.64 -9.31
CA ILE A 194 3.42 4.54 -8.90
C ILE A 194 2.09 5.15 -8.44
N LEU A 195 2.18 6.26 -7.71
CA LEU A 195 0.99 6.95 -7.21
C LEU A 195 0.18 7.65 -8.32
N THR A 196 0.83 8.28 -9.31
CA THR A 196 0.11 8.87 -10.46
C THR A 196 -0.33 7.83 -11.49
N GLY A 197 0.36 6.70 -11.62
CA GLY A 197 -0.02 5.58 -12.47
C GLY A 197 -1.34 4.96 -12.01
N ILE A 198 -1.43 4.63 -10.72
CA ILE A 198 -2.66 4.14 -10.07
C ILE A 198 -3.80 5.16 -10.21
N TRP A 199 -3.52 6.47 -10.04
CA TRP A 199 -4.56 7.50 -10.07
C TRP A 199 -4.96 7.98 -11.48
N ALA A 200 -4.07 7.89 -12.48
CA ALA A 200 -4.30 8.41 -13.83
C ALA A 200 -5.00 7.42 -14.77
N VAL A 201 -4.94 6.11 -14.51
CA VAL A 201 -5.64 5.09 -15.35
C VAL A 201 -7.06 4.87 -14.88
N MET A 202 -7.30 5.04 -13.58
CA MET A 202 -8.63 4.92 -13.03
C MET A 202 -9.25 6.31 -13.00
N ASP A 203 -10.29 6.53 -13.79
CA ASP A 203 -11.27 7.58 -13.50
C ASP A 203 -11.88 7.29 -12.11
N ILE A 204 -11.15 7.69 -11.06
CA ILE A 204 -11.57 7.55 -9.66
C ILE A 204 -12.62 8.62 -9.41
N THR A 205 -13.81 8.35 -9.90
CA THR A 205 -15.00 9.17 -9.71
C THR A 205 -15.65 8.80 -8.36
N GLY A 206 -15.24 9.49 -7.30
CA GLY A 206 -15.87 9.38 -5.98
C GLY A 206 -14.95 9.85 -4.84
N PRO A 207 -15.42 10.74 -3.92
CA PRO A 207 -14.64 11.27 -2.78
C PRO A 207 -14.03 10.24 -1.83
N ALA A 208 -14.40 8.98 -1.99
CA ALA A 208 -14.03 7.94 -1.07
C ALA A 208 -13.19 6.83 -1.70
N TYR A 209 -13.26 6.62 -3.02
CA TYR A 209 -12.23 5.84 -3.71
C TYR A 209 -10.88 6.56 -3.74
N SER A 210 -10.86 7.90 -3.66
CA SER A 210 -9.63 8.69 -3.45
C SER A 210 -8.94 8.41 -2.11
N VAL A 211 -9.67 7.83 -1.14
CA VAL A 211 -9.14 7.43 0.17
C VAL A 211 -8.89 5.92 0.22
N THR A 212 -9.88 5.10 -0.16
CA THR A 212 -9.82 3.65 0.03
C THR A 212 -8.79 2.98 -0.87
N VAL A 213 -8.67 3.37 -2.14
CA VAL A 213 -7.70 2.77 -3.07
C VAL A 213 -6.26 2.91 -2.57
N PRO A 214 -5.73 4.13 -2.35
CA PRO A 214 -4.35 4.27 -1.87
C PRO A 214 -4.16 3.66 -0.47
N ALA A 215 -5.15 3.76 0.42
CA ALA A 215 -5.05 3.18 1.76
C ALA A 215 -4.97 1.64 1.73
N ILE A 216 -5.78 0.96 0.91
CA ILE A 216 -5.80 -0.50 0.84
C ILE A 216 -4.53 -1.05 0.18
N ILE A 217 -4.04 -0.41 -0.90
CA ILE A 217 -2.76 -0.79 -1.54
C ILE A 217 -1.62 -0.63 -0.53
N TYR A 218 -1.60 0.49 0.22
CA TYR A 218 -0.61 0.73 1.26
C TYR A 218 -0.66 -0.31 2.38
N ILE A 219 -1.84 -0.64 2.88
CA ILE A 219 -2.02 -1.66 3.93
C ILE A 219 -1.60 -3.05 3.43
N ALA A 220 -1.94 -3.40 2.19
CA ALA A 220 -1.53 -4.67 1.58
C ALA A 220 0.00 -4.76 1.49
N ALA A 221 0.65 -3.70 1.01
CA ALA A 221 2.10 -3.61 0.91
C ALA A 221 2.78 -3.75 2.28
N LEU A 222 2.36 -2.94 3.27
CA LEU A 222 2.92 -3.01 4.62
C LEU A 222 2.66 -4.37 5.28
N ARG A 223 1.49 -4.97 5.08
CA ARG A 223 1.23 -6.31 5.63
C ARG A 223 2.24 -7.33 5.10
N GLN A 224 2.59 -7.28 3.83
CA GLN A 224 3.61 -8.15 3.25
C GLN A 224 4.99 -7.89 3.87
N VAL A 225 5.33 -6.63 4.16
CA VAL A 225 6.59 -6.26 4.84
C VAL A 225 6.63 -6.81 6.26
N HIS A 226 5.60 -6.53 7.07
CA HIS A 226 5.49 -6.98 8.46
C HIS A 226 5.46 -8.50 8.59
N CYS A 227 4.73 -9.20 7.71
CA CYS A 227 4.75 -10.66 7.67
C CYS A 227 6.15 -11.21 7.37
N SER A 228 6.96 -10.56 6.53
CA SER A 228 8.31 -11.01 6.21
C SER A 228 9.32 -10.81 7.35
N GLU A 229 9.23 -9.70 8.08
CA GLU A 229 10.09 -9.42 9.25
C GLU A 229 9.80 -10.40 10.40
N TYR A 230 8.53 -10.80 10.57
CA TYR A 230 8.15 -11.86 11.51
C TYR A 230 8.83 -13.20 11.20
N TYR A 231 8.94 -13.59 9.92
CA TYR A 231 9.65 -14.81 9.51
C TYR A 231 11.16 -14.71 9.74
N LYS A 232 11.80 -13.56 9.48
CA LYS A 232 13.24 -13.37 9.78
C LYS A 232 13.54 -13.52 11.26
N ASN A 233 12.72 -12.90 12.12
CA ASN A 233 12.92 -12.92 13.56
C ASN A 233 12.56 -14.26 14.22
N SER A 234 11.77 -15.11 13.56
CA SER A 234 11.41 -16.46 14.05
C SER A 234 12.35 -17.57 13.54
N SER A 235 13.27 -17.25 12.63
CA SER A 235 14.29 -18.16 12.07
C SER A 235 15.68 -18.00 12.69
N LEU A 236 15.77 -17.22 13.79
CA LEU A 236 16.93 -17.07 14.66
C LEU A 236 16.63 -17.72 16.01
#